data_AF-A0A5B7V5E9-F1
#
_entry.id   AF-A0A5B7V5E9-F1
#
_cell.length_a   1.000
_cell.length_b   1.000
_cell.length_c   1.000
_cell.angle_alpha   90.00
_cell.angle_beta   90.00
_cell.angle_gamma   90.00
#
_symmetry.space_group_name_H-M   'P 1'
#
loop_
_entity.id
_entity.type
_entity.pdbx_description
1 polymer ?
#
loop_
_entity_poly.entity_id
_entity_poly.type
_entity_poly.pdbx_seq_one_letter_code
_entity_poly.pdbx_strand_id
1 'polypeptide(L)' 'MPAYLIVHPAGQRREDMLLEDDQLTVDFTTGWAIFHDGHGICLALPAELGAMIQRVDEQQEPQDQEPAPQKE' A
#
# COMPACT_ATOMS: atom_id res chain seq x y z
N MET A 1 0.95 -14.45 -2.26
CA MET A 1 1.61 -13.85 -1.09
C MET A 1 1.28 -12.37 -1.11
N PRO A 2 0.55 -11.83 -0.11
CA PRO A 2 0.29 -10.41 -0.01
C PRO A 2 1.57 -9.58 0.00
N ALA A 3 1.59 -8.48 -0.74
CA ALA A 3 2.76 -7.63 -0.89
C ALA A 3 2.35 -6.16 -0.91
N TYR A 4 3.01 -5.34 -0.07
CA TYR A 4 2.77 -3.90 0.00
C TYR A 4 4.07 -3.12 -0.22
N LEU A 5 4.04 -2.22 -1.19
CA LEU A 5 5.09 -1.23 -1.41
C LEU A 5 4.75 0.05 -0.65
N ILE A 6 5.68 0.47 0.21
CA ILE A 6 5.63 1.71 0.97
C ILE A 6 6.56 2.70 0.28
N VAL A 7 5.98 3.76 -0.26
CA VAL A 7 6.71 4.83 -0.93
C VAL A 7 6.76 6.04 -0.01
N HIS A 8 7.97 6.48 0.35
CA HIS A 8 8.16 7.63 1.22
C HIS A 8 8.16 8.95 0.43
N PRO A 9 7.68 10.07 1.01
CA PRO A 9 7.73 11.36 0.33
C PRO A 9 9.16 11.77 -0.01
N ALA A 10 9.33 12.34 -1.20
CA ALA A 10 10.59 12.91 -1.64
C ALA A 10 11.11 13.95 -0.61
N GLY A 11 12.36 13.79 -0.19
CA GLY A 11 13.00 14.66 0.81
C GLY A 11 13.10 14.07 2.22
N GLN A 12 12.45 12.94 2.49
CA GLN A 12 12.80 12.11 3.66
C GLN A 12 14.00 11.21 3.33
N ARG A 13 14.91 11.02 4.29
CA ARG A 13 16.03 10.06 4.19
C ARG A 13 15.58 8.62 4.44
N ARG A 14 14.42 8.23 3.93
CA ARG A 14 13.90 6.85 4.02
C ARG A 14 13.77 6.28 2.63
N GLU A 15 14.26 5.06 2.47
CA GLU A 15 14.14 4.30 1.23
C GLU A 15 12.76 3.66 1.16
N ASP A 16 12.23 3.51 -0.05
CA ASP A 16 11.00 2.77 -0.28
C ASP A 16 11.16 1.33 0.19
N MET A 17 10.10 0.77 0.75
CA MET A 17 10.14 -0.53 1.40
C MET A 17 9.05 -1.45 0.86
N LEU A 18 9.45 -2.69 0.56
CA LEU A 18 8.56 -3.75 0.13
C LEU A 18 8.34 -4.73 1.30
N LEU A 19 7.09 -4.89 1.72
CA LEU A 19 6.67 -5.88 2.71
C LEU A 19 5.99 -7.03 2.00
N GLU A 20 6.47 -8.25 2.24
CA GLU A 20 5.92 -9.49 1.69
C GLU A 20 5.90 -10.55 2.78
N ASP A 21 4.72 -11.10 3.06
CA ASP A 21 4.55 -12.24 3.95
C ASP A 21 3.22 -12.92 3.66
N ASP A 22 3.13 -14.25 3.79
CA ASP A 22 1.91 -15.01 3.49
C ASP A 22 0.75 -14.70 4.44
N GLN A 23 1.04 -14.20 5.64
CA GLN A 23 0.08 -13.79 6.65
C GLN A 23 -0.03 -12.26 6.78
N LEU A 24 0.56 -11.50 5.84
CA LEU A 24 0.58 -10.05 5.90
C LEU A 24 -0.81 -9.45 5.77
N THR A 25 -1.18 -8.62 6.74
CA THR A 25 -2.42 -7.85 6.76
C THR A 25 -2.13 -6.40 7.12
N VAL A 26 -3.03 -5.48 6.77
CA VAL A 26 -2.92 -4.06 7.10
C VAL A 26 -4.23 -3.54 7.69
N ASP A 27 -4.12 -2.86 8.83
CA ASP A 27 -5.22 -2.20 9.52
C ASP A 27 -5.03 -0.68 9.48
N PHE A 28 -6.03 0.03 8.96
CA PHE A 28 -6.08 1.49 9.01
C PHE A 28 -6.88 1.92 10.24
N THR A 29 -6.19 2.52 11.20
CA THR A 29 -6.79 3.10 12.39
C THR A 29 -6.64 4.63 12.35
N THR A 30 -7.21 5.35 13.32
CA THR A 30 -7.17 6.81 13.33
C THR A 30 -5.74 7.33 13.36
N GLY A 31 -5.24 7.76 12.21
CA GLY A 31 -3.90 8.32 12.05
C GLY A 31 -2.77 7.30 11.86
N TRP A 32 -3.07 6.01 11.68
CA TRP A 32 -2.06 4.97 11.51
C TRP A 32 -2.43 3.91 10.48
N ALA A 33 -1.43 3.43 9.76
CA ALA A 33 -1.48 2.16 9.06
C ALA A 33 -0.60 1.15 9.82
N ILE A 34 -1.19 0.04 10.25
CA ILE A 34 -0.52 -0.98 11.06
C ILE A 34 -0.48 -2.28 10.26
N PHE A 35 0.70 -2.78 9.99
CA PHE A 35 0.93 -4.06 9.32
C PHE A 35 1.14 -5.15 10.35
N HIS A 36 0.48 -6.28 10.14
CA HIS A 36 0.60 -7.47 10.95
C HIS A 36 1.08 -8.65 10.10
N ASP A 37 1.96 -9.47 10.64
CA ASP A 37 2.39 -10.75 10.09
C ASP A 37 1.98 -11.91 11.04
N GLY A 38 2.48 -13.12 10.78
CA GLY A 38 2.24 -14.29 11.63
C GLY A 38 2.74 -14.19 13.08
N HIS A 39 3.56 -13.18 13.40
CA HIS A 39 4.16 -12.94 14.71
C HIS A 39 3.56 -11.72 15.44
N GLY A 40 2.73 -10.90 14.78
CA GLY A 40 2.08 -9.73 15.36
C GLY A 40 2.35 -8.46 14.54
N ILE A 41 2.48 -7.31 15.20
CA ILE A 41 2.76 -6.04 14.52
C ILE A 41 4.19 -6.08 13.96
N CYS A 42 4.33 -5.98 12.64
CA CYS A 42 5.63 -5.93 11.96
C CYS A 42 6.01 -4.52 11.50
N LEU A 43 5.03 -3.65 11.26
CA LEU A 43 5.25 -2.22 10.95
C LEU A 43 4.07 -1.34 11.39
N ALA A 44 4.35 -0.13 11.85
CA ALA A 44 3.34 0.91 12.04
C ALA A 44 3.79 2.24 11.43
N LEU A 45 2.96 2.82 10.57
CA LEU A 45 3.22 4.08 9.88
C LEU A 45 2.19 5.13 10.34
N PRO A 46 2.63 6.26 10.91
CA PRO A 46 1.72 7.36 11.22
C PRO A 46 1.32 8.06 9.92
N ALA A 47 0.06 8.51 9.83
CA ALA A 47 -0.46 9.22 8.68
C ALA A 47 0.31 10.53 8.39
N GLU A 48 0.84 11.17 9.44
CA GLU A 48 1.69 12.37 9.34
C GLU A 48 2.99 12.14 8.56
N LEU A 49 3.43 10.88 8.42
CA LEU A 49 4.60 10.54 7.61
C LEU A 49 4.36 10.81 6.12
N GLY A 50 3.09 10.81 5.68
CA GLY A 50 2.71 11.01 4.29
C GLY A 50 3.14 9.88 3.35
N ALA A 51 3.50 8.71 3.88
CA ALA A 51 3.88 7.56 3.07
C ALA A 51 2.69 7.02 2.27
N MET A 52 2.92 6.68 1.01
CA MET A 52 1.95 6.00 0.18
C MET A 52 2.10 4.49 0.35
N ILE A 53 0.98 3.81 0.56
CA ILE A 53 0.93 2.35 0.71
C ILE A 53 0.20 1.79 -0.51
N GLN A 54 0.88 0.97 -1.30
CA GLN A 54 0.33 0.33 -2.49
C GLN A 54 0.39 -1.18 -2.33
N ARG A 55 -0.73 -1.87 -2.56
CA ARG A 55 -0.73 -3.33 -2.69
C ARG A 55 -0.26 -3.72 -4.09
N VAL A 56 0.73 -4.62 -4.17
CA VAL A 56 1.43 -4.97 -5.43
C VAL A 56 1.34 -6.45 -5.78
N ASP A 57 0.77 -7.29 -4.91
CA ASP A 57 0.48 -8.69 -5.23
C ASP A 57 -0.79 -8.88 -6.07
N GLU A 58 -1.69 -7.90 -6.05
CA GLU A 58 -2.87 -7.89 -6.91
C GLU A 58 -2.42 -7.49 -8.31
N GLN A 59 -2.44 -8.45 -9.24
CA GLN A 59 -2.37 -8.15 -10.66
C GLN A 59 -3.49 -7.14 -10.92
N GLN A 60 -3.12 -5.93 -11.35
CA GLN A 60 -4.08 -4.93 -11.79
C GLN A 60 -4.92 -5.56 -12.90
N GLU A 61 -6.09 -6.10 -12.54
CA GLU A 61 -7.13 -6.34 -13.53
C GLU A 61 -7.37 -4.97 -14.16
N PRO A 62 -7.24 -4.82 -15.49
CA PRO A 62 -7.51 -3.55 -16.13
C PRO A 62 -8.98 -3.23 -15.87
N GLN A 63 -9.22 -2.36 -14.89
CA GLN A 63 -10.53 -1.78 -14.66
C GLN A 63 -10.96 -1.15 -15.97
N ASP A 64 -12.08 -1.65 -16.51
CA ASP A 64 -12.75 -1.18 -17.72
C ASP A 64 -12.55 0.32 -17.93
N GLN A 65 -11.68 0.66 -18.89
CA GLN A 65 -11.77 1.95 -19.55
C GLN A 65 -13.07 1.91 -20.34
N GLU A 66 -14.17 2.39 -19.75
CA GLU A 66 -15.37 2.74 -20.51
C GLU A 66 -14.91 3.59 -21.71
N PRO A 67 -15.14 3.16 -22.96
CA PRO A 67 -14.75 3.96 -24.10
C PRO A 67 -15.56 5.25 -24.05
N ALA A 68 -14.86 6.39 -24.00
CA ALA A 68 -15.47 7.71 -24.03
C ALA A 68 -16.51 7.78 -25.16
N PRO A 69 -17.74 8.25 -24.91
CA PRO A 69 -18.76 8.33 -25.95
C PRO A 69 -18.29 9.30 -27.03
N GLN A 70 -18.03 8.77 -28.23
CA GLN A 70 -17.84 9.60 -29.42
C GLN A 70 -19.17 10.33 -29.68
N LYS A 71 -19.17 11.65 -29.54
CA LYS A 71 -20.28 12.49 -30.02
C LYS A 71 -20.24 12.54 -31.54
N GLU A 72 -21.37 12.22 -32.16
CA GLU A 72 -21.72 12.52 -33.57
C GLU A 72 -21.78 14.03 -33.85
#